data_AF-A0A024TTK6-F1
#
_entry.id   AF-A0A024TTK6-F1
#
_cell.length_a   1.000
_cell.length_b   1.000
_cell.length_c   1.000
_cell.angle_alpha   90.00
_cell.angle_beta   90.00
_cell.angle_gamma   90.00
#
_symmetry.space_group_name_H-M   'P 1'
#
loop_
_entity.id
_entity.type
_entity.pdbx_description
1 polymer ?
#
loop_
_entity_poly.entity_id
_entity_poly.type
_entity_poly.pdbx_seq_one_letter_code
_entity_poly.pdbx_strand_id
1 'polypeptide(L)'
;MAPPLAIFGWCASSALSGVTSKQILQEYPHAFILSAWQFTVAFACHAWYTALYHPTAIFQRSENPRAHMWLVLSAFVYSVGVCSFNAGFWAMHVSINETMRALEPLVSVTLAATFLRDPQLSRLRLGALIPIVAGVYLSAMSNAAFSIAGMAIAMLANISFPLRSALVKRIQPFMPLHVMFYSTLYYAMLLQWVLAGLWSVFGNDPAASRAVASANFKEFLFSVFNGVFFYLYHWCGMLCAA
;
A
#
# COMPACT_ATOMS: atom_id res chain seq x y z
N MET A 1 -8.61 12.90 18.25
CA MET A 1 -7.56 12.15 18.98
C MET A 1 -7.79 10.68 18.68
N ALA A 2 -6.90 10.05 17.91
CA ALA A 2 -7.02 8.63 17.62
C ALA A 2 -6.98 7.83 18.94
N PRO A 3 -7.85 6.84 19.15
CA PRO A 3 -7.81 6.04 20.36
C PRO A 3 -6.46 5.30 20.44
N PRO A 4 -5.78 5.26 21.60
CA PRO A 4 -4.44 4.67 21.74
C PRO A 4 -4.37 3.21 21.26
N LEU A 5 -5.49 2.48 21.35
CA LEU A 5 -5.64 1.13 20.81
C LEU A 5 -5.51 1.05 19.28
N ALA A 6 -5.99 2.06 18.54
CA ALA A 6 -5.88 2.09 17.08
C ALA A 6 -4.43 2.31 16.61
N ILE A 7 -3.66 3.10 17.36
CA ILE A 7 -2.22 3.30 17.09
C ILE A 7 -1.46 2.01 17.34
N PHE A 8 -1.72 1.33 18.46
CA PHE A 8 -1.10 0.04 18.75
C PHE A 8 -1.47 -1.01 17.69
N GLY A 9 -2.75 -1.11 17.33
CA GLY A 9 -3.24 -2.01 16.28
C GLY A 9 -2.59 -1.72 14.93
N TRP A 10 -2.43 -0.45 14.57
CA TRP A 10 -1.75 -0.01 13.36
C TRP A 10 -0.27 -0.43 13.33
N CYS A 11 0.48 -0.18 14.40
CA CYS A 11 1.89 -0.56 14.50
C CYS A 11 2.08 -2.09 14.46
N ALA A 12 1.28 -2.82 15.25
CA ALA A 12 1.37 -4.28 15.32
C ALA A 12 1.04 -4.94 13.96
N SER A 13 -0.06 -4.52 13.33
CA SER A 13 -0.47 -5.04 12.01
C SER A 13 0.51 -4.65 10.90
N SER A 14 1.10 -3.45 10.94
CA SER A 14 2.18 -3.06 10.01
C SER A 14 3.40 -3.97 10.15
N ALA A 15 3.84 -4.25 11.37
CA ALA A 15 5.00 -5.11 11.60
C ALA A 15 4.73 -6.56 11.16
N LEU A 16 3.56 -7.10 11.54
CA LEU A 16 3.17 -8.46 11.17
C LEU A 16 2.99 -8.63 9.65
N SER A 17 2.36 -7.67 8.98
CA SER A 17 2.22 -7.69 7.52
C SER A 17 3.58 -7.60 6.81
N GLY A 18 4.52 -6.78 7.30
CA GLY A 18 5.88 -6.71 6.74
C GLY A 18 6.64 -8.04 6.86
N VAL A 19 6.68 -8.62 8.06
CA VAL A 19 7.37 -9.91 8.32
C VAL A 19 6.78 -11.03 7.48
N THR A 20 5.46 -11.19 7.50
CA THR A 20 4.77 -12.25 6.73
C THR A 20 4.90 -12.03 5.23
N SER A 21 4.89 -10.79 4.73
CA SER A 21 5.12 -10.50 3.30
C SER A 21 6.51 -10.93 2.86
N LYS A 22 7.54 -10.67 3.68
CA LYS A 22 8.90 -11.12 3.37
C LYS A 22 9.01 -12.63 3.34
N GLN A 23 8.40 -13.33 4.29
CA GLN A 23 8.38 -14.80 4.33
C GLN A 23 7.70 -15.37 3.08
N ILE A 24 6.56 -14.81 2.68
CA ILE A 24 5.89 -15.21 1.44
C ILE A 24 6.77 -14.94 0.23
N LEU A 25 7.44 -13.78 0.15
CA LEU A 25 8.29 -13.42 -0.99
C LEU A 25 9.59 -14.24 -1.09
N GLN A 26 10.02 -14.86 0.01
CA GLN A 26 11.16 -15.80 0.00
C GLN A 26 10.76 -17.16 -0.61
N GLU A 27 9.53 -17.61 -0.36
CA GLU A 27 9.00 -18.84 -0.96
C GLU A 27 8.50 -18.59 -2.40
N TYR A 28 7.88 -17.41 -2.62
CA TYR A 28 7.22 -16.99 -3.85
C TYR A 28 7.65 -15.59 -4.25
N PRO A 29 8.70 -15.42 -5.09
CA PRO A 29 9.29 -14.13 -5.43
C PRO A 29 8.45 -13.28 -6.41
N HIS A 30 7.16 -13.13 -6.14
CA HIS A 30 6.17 -12.53 -7.05
C HIS A 30 5.32 -11.49 -6.33
N ALA A 31 5.78 -10.23 -6.35
CA ALA A 31 5.11 -9.12 -5.68
C ALA A 31 3.68 -8.86 -6.20
N PHE A 32 3.42 -9.10 -7.49
CA PHE A 32 2.09 -8.96 -8.10
C PHE A 32 1.08 -9.95 -7.52
N ILE A 33 1.46 -11.21 -7.36
CA ILE A 33 0.57 -12.27 -6.83
C ILE A 33 0.30 -12.01 -5.34
N LEU A 34 1.33 -11.66 -4.56
CA LEU A 34 1.16 -11.33 -3.14
C LEU A 34 0.18 -10.16 -2.95
N SER A 35 0.38 -9.08 -3.69
CA SER A 35 -0.50 -7.90 -3.59
C SER A 35 -1.91 -8.19 -4.11
N ALA A 36 -2.09 -9.05 -5.11
CA ALA A 36 -3.41 -9.50 -5.55
C ALA A 36 -4.15 -10.22 -4.42
N TRP A 37 -3.49 -11.15 -3.72
CA TRP A 37 -4.07 -11.82 -2.55
C TRP A 37 -4.34 -10.87 -1.38
N GLN A 38 -3.42 -9.95 -1.08
CA GLN A 38 -3.61 -8.93 -0.04
C GLN A 38 -4.86 -8.09 -0.32
N PHE A 39 -5.04 -7.61 -1.56
CA PHE A 39 -6.23 -6.85 -1.93
C PHE A 39 -7.51 -7.70 -1.94
N THR A 40 -7.46 -8.95 -2.37
CA THR A 40 -8.61 -9.87 -2.30
C THR A 40 -9.09 -10.05 -0.87
N VAL A 41 -8.18 -10.38 0.05
CA VAL A 41 -8.51 -10.62 1.46
C VAL A 41 -8.96 -9.31 2.11
N ALA A 42 -8.28 -8.20 1.85
CA ALA A 42 -8.68 -6.90 2.39
C ALA A 42 -10.07 -6.46 1.88
N PHE A 43 -10.36 -6.67 0.60
CA PHE A 43 -11.68 -6.43 0.05
C PHE A 43 -12.72 -7.33 0.71
N ALA A 44 -12.46 -8.63 0.88
CA ALA A 44 -13.38 -9.55 1.53
C ALA A 44 -13.67 -9.17 3.00
N CYS A 45 -12.63 -8.85 3.78
CA CYS A 45 -12.76 -8.38 5.15
C CYS A 45 -13.57 -7.07 5.23
N HIS A 46 -13.28 -6.11 4.35
CA HIS A 46 -14.00 -4.85 4.33
C HIS A 46 -15.44 -5.02 3.85
N ALA A 47 -15.67 -5.88 2.85
CA ALA A 47 -17.01 -6.19 2.35
C ALA A 47 -17.87 -6.81 3.45
N TRP A 48 -17.31 -7.74 4.21
CA TRP A 48 -17.96 -8.32 5.38
C TRP A 48 -18.30 -7.25 6.43
N TYR A 49 -17.34 -6.37 6.75
CA TYR A 49 -17.58 -5.24 7.66
C TYR A 49 -18.70 -4.31 7.14
N THR A 50 -18.68 -3.94 5.87
CA THR A 50 -19.73 -3.08 5.28
C THR A 50 -21.09 -3.76 5.27
N ALA A 51 -21.16 -5.08 5.01
CA ALA A 51 -22.42 -5.81 5.02
C ALA A 51 -23.07 -5.83 6.42
N LEU A 52 -22.25 -5.89 7.49
CA LEU A 52 -22.74 -5.89 8.87
C LEU A 52 -23.13 -4.51 9.39
N TYR A 53 -22.32 -3.48 9.12
CA TYR A 53 -22.49 -2.16 9.74
C TYR A 53 -23.12 -1.10 8.82
N HIS A 54 -23.00 -1.26 7.50
CA HIS A 54 -23.48 -0.30 6.50
C HIS A 54 -24.05 -1.01 5.25
N PRO A 55 -25.11 -1.82 5.37
CA PRO A 55 -25.62 -2.65 4.27
C PRO A 55 -26.06 -1.85 3.04
N THR A 56 -26.40 -0.57 3.18
CA THR A 56 -26.81 0.34 2.10
C THR A 56 -25.63 1.03 1.38
N ALA A 57 -24.39 0.82 1.83
CA ALA A 57 -23.18 1.42 1.25
C ALA A 57 -22.51 0.55 0.17
N ILE A 58 -23.06 -0.64 -0.10
CA ILE A 58 -22.50 -1.59 -1.08
C ILE A 58 -22.69 -1.01 -2.49
N PHE A 59 -21.58 -0.61 -3.12
CA PHE A 59 -21.54 -0.06 -4.48
C PHE A 59 -22.39 1.20 -4.72
N GLN A 60 -22.15 2.26 -3.94
CA GLN A 60 -22.59 3.60 -4.34
C GLN A 60 -21.66 4.13 -5.45
N ARG A 61 -22.06 3.92 -6.70
CA ARG A 61 -21.41 4.55 -7.84
C ARG A 61 -21.55 6.05 -7.68
N SER A 62 -20.44 6.78 -7.66
CA SER A 62 -20.51 8.25 -7.68
C SER A 62 -21.29 8.67 -8.91
N GLU A 63 -22.36 9.44 -8.71
CA GLU A 63 -23.14 10.05 -9.80
C GLU A 63 -22.28 11.02 -10.62
N ASN A 64 -21.15 11.47 -10.07
CA ASN A 64 -20.20 12.36 -10.73
C ASN A 64 -19.10 11.55 -11.47
N PRO A 65 -19.07 11.58 -12.82
CA PRO A 65 -18.06 10.86 -13.60
C PRO A 65 -16.62 11.27 -13.28
N ARG A 66 -16.39 12.54 -12.93
CA ARG A 66 -15.05 13.03 -12.57
C ARG A 66 -14.59 12.46 -11.25
N ALA A 67 -15.46 12.43 -10.23
CA ALA A 67 -15.12 11.85 -8.93
C ALA A 67 -14.82 10.36 -9.05
N HIS A 68 -15.56 9.65 -9.91
CA HIS A 68 -15.29 8.25 -10.23
C HIS A 68 -13.93 8.06 -10.91
N MET A 69 -13.58 8.89 -11.89
CA MET A 69 -12.26 8.84 -12.55
C MET A 69 -11.11 9.05 -11.56
N TRP A 70 -11.24 10.03 -10.65
CA TRP A 70 -10.23 10.27 -9.60
C TRP A 70 -10.12 9.09 -8.64
N LEU A 71 -11.23 8.42 -8.33
CA LEU A 71 -11.26 7.24 -7.47
C LEU A 71 -10.51 6.07 -8.12
N VAL A 72 -10.78 5.78 -9.40
CA VAL A 72 -10.07 4.74 -10.15
C VAL A 72 -8.58 5.06 -10.24
N LEU A 73 -8.21 6.32 -10.50
CA LEU A 73 -6.82 6.74 -10.51
C LEU A 73 -6.15 6.58 -9.14
N SER A 74 -6.85 6.94 -8.05
CA SER A 74 -6.37 6.72 -6.69
C SER A 74 -6.15 5.24 -6.38
N ALA A 75 -7.04 4.37 -6.85
CA ALA A 75 -6.89 2.92 -6.71
C ALA A 75 -5.70 2.37 -7.52
N PHE A 76 -5.50 2.87 -8.73
CA PHE A 76 -4.34 2.52 -9.56
C PHE A 76 -3.03 2.89 -8.87
N VAL A 77 -2.90 4.16 -8.45
CA VAL A 77 -1.70 4.65 -7.75
C VAL A 77 -1.46 3.86 -6.47
N TYR A 78 -2.52 3.54 -5.72
CA TYR A 78 -2.39 2.72 -4.52
C TYR A 78 -1.89 1.31 -4.80
N SER A 79 -2.45 0.64 -5.83
CA SER A 79 -2.02 -0.71 -6.21
C SER A 79 -0.56 -0.74 -6.62
N VAL A 80 -0.14 0.25 -7.42
CA VAL A 80 1.27 0.44 -7.79
C VAL A 80 2.15 0.65 -6.56
N GLY A 81 1.71 1.48 -5.62
CA GLY A 81 2.43 1.74 -4.37
C GLY A 81 2.61 0.47 -3.52
N VAL A 82 1.54 -0.28 -3.29
CA VAL A 82 1.58 -1.54 -2.51
C VAL A 82 2.42 -2.59 -3.21
N CYS A 83 2.26 -2.76 -4.52
CA CYS A 83 3.04 -3.72 -5.30
C CYS A 83 4.54 -3.38 -5.27
N SER A 84 4.89 -2.10 -5.46
CA SER A 84 6.27 -1.64 -5.41
C SER A 84 6.84 -1.82 -4.00
N PHE A 85 6.08 -1.51 -2.96
CA PHE A 85 6.50 -1.70 -1.59
C PHE A 85 6.82 -3.18 -1.27
N ASN A 86 5.96 -4.09 -1.71
CA ASN A 86 6.18 -5.53 -1.61
C ASN A 86 7.38 -5.99 -2.46
N ALA A 87 7.55 -5.46 -3.68
CA ALA A 87 8.73 -5.74 -4.50
C ALA A 87 10.04 -5.27 -3.82
N GLY A 88 9.98 -4.20 -3.02
CA GLY A 88 11.08 -3.77 -2.16
C GLY A 88 11.48 -4.81 -1.12
N PHE A 89 10.52 -5.52 -0.52
CA PHE A 89 10.82 -6.67 0.36
C PHE A 89 11.42 -7.85 -0.37
N TRP A 90 11.16 -8.02 -1.66
CA TRP A 90 11.86 -9.03 -2.44
C TRP A 90 13.31 -8.60 -2.71
N ALA A 91 13.49 -7.35 -3.17
CA ALA A 91 14.80 -6.82 -3.59
C ALA A 91 15.79 -6.56 -2.44
N MET A 92 15.30 -6.31 -1.22
CA MET A 92 16.13 -5.93 -0.07
C MET A 92 15.63 -6.56 1.24
N HIS A 93 16.38 -6.35 2.34
CA HIS A 93 15.93 -6.76 3.67
C HIS A 93 14.76 -5.87 4.17
N VAL A 94 13.87 -6.41 5.01
CA VAL A 94 12.68 -5.69 5.52
C VAL A 94 13.09 -4.40 6.22
N SER A 95 14.13 -4.47 7.06
CA SER A 95 14.61 -3.29 7.80
C SER A 95 15.04 -2.15 6.87
N ILE A 96 15.81 -2.40 5.81
CA ILE A 96 16.25 -1.32 4.93
C ILE A 96 15.10 -0.80 4.06
N ASN A 97 14.16 -1.66 3.64
CA ASN A 97 12.97 -1.23 2.91
C ASN A 97 12.10 -0.27 3.75
N GLU A 98 11.89 -0.58 5.02
CA GLU A 98 11.18 0.29 5.97
C GLU A 98 11.97 1.57 6.28
N THR A 99 13.31 1.50 6.34
CA THR A 99 14.14 2.70 6.43
C THR A 99 13.97 3.60 5.22
N MET A 100 13.91 3.05 4.01
CA MET A 100 13.63 3.83 2.79
C MET A 100 12.22 4.43 2.80
N ARG A 101 11.23 3.74 3.40
CA ARG A 101 9.88 4.28 3.59
C ARG A 101 9.86 5.54 4.46
N ALA A 102 10.84 5.72 5.34
CA ALA A 102 10.97 6.95 6.13
C ALA A 102 11.21 8.21 5.28
N LEU A 103 11.54 8.08 3.99
CA LEU A 103 11.62 9.18 3.03
C LEU A 103 10.26 9.61 2.44
N GLU A 104 9.17 8.91 2.75
CA GLU A 104 7.83 9.31 2.31
C GLU A 104 7.48 10.79 2.65
N PRO A 105 7.77 11.33 3.85
CA PRO A 105 7.51 12.73 4.17
C PRO A 105 8.25 13.71 3.26
N LEU A 106 9.47 13.38 2.80
CA LEU A 106 10.23 14.20 1.86
C LEU A 106 9.46 14.34 0.54
N VAL A 107 8.97 13.23 0.01
CA VAL A 107 8.20 13.21 -1.24
C VAL A 107 6.84 13.89 -1.07
N SER A 108 6.17 13.64 0.07
CA SER A 108 4.89 14.27 0.41
C SER A 108 4.99 15.80 0.48
N VAL A 109 6.03 16.33 1.14
CA VAL A 109 6.29 17.78 1.22
C VAL A 109 6.59 18.36 -0.17
N THR A 110 7.37 17.65 -0.99
CA THR A 110 7.68 18.07 -2.37
C THR A 110 6.44 18.10 -3.26
N LEU A 111 5.58 17.07 -3.16
CA LEU A 111 4.31 17.02 -3.86
C LEU A 111 3.36 18.12 -3.37
N ALA A 112 3.30 18.40 -2.07
CA ALA A 112 2.50 19.50 -1.53
C ALA A 112 2.97 20.86 -2.04
N ALA A 113 4.29 21.10 -2.07
CA ALA A 113 4.87 22.34 -2.58
C ALA A 113 4.55 22.55 -4.08
N THR A 114 4.59 21.49 -4.89
CA THR A 114 4.34 21.56 -6.33
C THR A 114 2.86 21.61 -6.71
N PHE A 115 2.02 20.75 -6.12
CA PHE A 115 0.59 20.65 -6.45
C PHE A 115 -0.31 21.64 -5.72
N LEU A 116 -0.02 21.96 -4.45
CA LEU A 116 -0.86 22.85 -3.65
C LEU A 116 -0.31 24.28 -3.55
N ARG A 117 0.91 24.54 -4.04
CA ARG A 117 1.62 25.83 -3.88
C ARG A 117 1.47 26.38 -2.46
N ASP A 118 1.52 25.51 -1.46
CA ASP A 118 1.20 25.84 -0.08
C ASP A 118 2.27 26.81 0.46
N PRO A 119 1.93 28.09 0.69
CA PRO A 119 2.91 29.11 1.08
C PRO A 119 3.40 28.93 2.53
N GLN A 120 2.86 27.97 3.28
CA GLN A 120 3.17 27.71 4.68
C GLN A 120 4.03 26.45 4.90
N LEU A 121 5.01 26.15 4.03
CA LEU A 121 6.09 25.23 4.43
C LEU A 121 6.91 25.88 5.55
N SER A 122 6.58 25.54 6.79
CA SER A 122 7.36 25.97 7.95
C SER A 122 8.82 25.52 7.79
N ARG A 123 9.76 26.45 7.99
CA ARG A 123 11.20 26.17 8.00
C ARG A 123 11.55 25.01 8.94
N LEU A 124 10.77 24.83 10.01
CA LEU A 124 10.92 23.71 10.94
C LEU A 124 10.61 22.35 10.31
N ARG A 125 9.57 22.26 9.47
CA ARG A 125 9.25 21.02 8.74
C ARG A 125 10.39 20.65 7.79
N LEU A 126 10.88 21.62 7.00
CA LEU A 126 12.03 21.42 6.10
C LEU A 126 13.31 21.05 6.87
N GLY A 127 13.55 21.67 8.03
CA GLY A 127 14.68 21.33 8.89
C GLY A 127 14.62 19.89 9.43
N ALA A 128 13.42 19.40 9.78
CA ALA A 128 13.22 18.03 10.25
C ALA A 128 13.48 16.95 9.18
N LEU A 129 13.43 17.30 7.89
CA LEU A 129 13.76 16.38 6.79
C LEU A 129 15.27 16.08 6.76
N ILE A 130 16.13 16.99 7.20
CA ILE A 130 17.60 16.83 7.18
C ILE A 130 18.05 15.58 7.96
N PRO A 131 17.71 15.43 9.27
CA PRO A 131 18.12 14.25 10.02
C PRO A 131 17.48 12.95 9.50
N ILE A 132 16.27 13.03 8.92
CA ILE A 132 15.62 11.86 8.30
C ILE A 132 16.44 11.38 7.10
N VAL A 133 16.75 12.27 6.16
CA VAL A 133 17.53 11.94 4.95
C VAL A 133 18.93 11.47 5.33
N ALA A 134 19.58 12.14 6.29
CA ALA A 134 20.89 11.73 6.79
C ALA A 134 20.86 10.33 7.42
N GLY A 135 19.86 10.02 8.23
CA GLY A 135 19.70 8.69 8.84
C GLY A 135 19.49 7.59 7.81
N VAL A 136 18.65 7.84 6.80
CA VAL A 136 18.42 6.89 5.70
C VAL A 136 19.69 6.67 4.87
N TYR A 137 20.42 7.75 4.57
CA TYR A 137 21.69 7.68 3.85
C TYR A 137 22.73 6.84 4.60
N LEU A 138 22.94 7.10 5.89
CA LEU A 138 23.87 6.34 6.73
C LEU A 138 23.47 4.86 6.85
N SER A 139 22.17 4.58 6.96
CA SER A 139 21.65 3.21 6.97
C SER A 139 21.87 2.49 5.64
N ALA A 140 21.67 3.18 4.51
CA ALA A 140 21.90 2.61 3.18
C ALA A 140 23.38 2.29 2.93
N MET A 141 24.31 3.17 3.35
CA MET A 141 25.76 2.94 3.17
C MET A 141 26.30 1.79 4.03
N SER A 142 25.72 1.55 5.20
CA SER A 142 26.20 0.55 6.16
C SER A 142 25.61 -0.85 5.95
N ASN A 143 24.53 -0.97 5.18
CA ASN A 143 23.78 -2.21 5.06
C ASN A 143 24.16 -2.99 3.80
N ALA A 144 24.74 -4.17 3.96
CA ALA A 144 25.13 -5.05 2.85
C ALA A 144 23.93 -5.53 1.99
N ALA A 145 22.71 -5.48 2.52
CA ALA A 145 21.48 -5.84 1.80
C ALA A 145 20.88 -4.69 0.98
N PHE A 146 21.58 -3.56 0.87
CA PHE A 146 21.15 -2.42 0.05
C PHE A 146 21.28 -2.73 -1.44
N SER A 147 20.26 -2.35 -2.21
CA SER A 147 20.23 -2.48 -3.67
C SER A 147 19.71 -1.19 -4.30
N ILE A 148 20.39 -0.70 -5.34
CA ILE A 148 19.97 0.50 -6.08
C ILE A 148 18.62 0.26 -6.79
N ALA A 149 18.41 -0.94 -7.33
CA ALA A 149 17.13 -1.31 -7.93
C ALA A 149 16.02 -1.36 -6.88
N GLY A 150 16.31 -1.94 -5.71
CA GLY A 150 15.39 -1.93 -4.57
C GLY A 150 15.06 -0.52 -4.09
N MET A 151 16.05 0.37 -4.05
CA MET A 151 15.85 1.79 -3.72
C MET A 151 14.89 2.47 -4.71
N ALA A 152 15.09 2.28 -6.02
CA ALA A 152 14.21 2.87 -7.03
C ALA A 152 12.75 2.40 -6.87
N ILE A 153 12.57 1.09 -6.61
CA ILE A 153 11.26 0.48 -6.35
C ILE A 153 10.63 1.04 -5.06
N ALA A 154 11.41 1.17 -3.98
CA ALA A 154 10.94 1.76 -2.73
C ALA A 154 10.54 3.24 -2.90
N MET A 155 11.29 4.02 -3.69
CA MET A 155 10.93 5.40 -3.99
C MET A 155 9.64 5.52 -4.81
N LEU A 156 9.37 4.56 -5.72
CA LEU A 156 8.10 4.52 -6.44
C LEU A 156 6.91 4.35 -5.48
N ALA A 157 7.05 3.51 -4.44
CA ALA A 157 6.05 3.41 -3.38
C ALA A 157 5.89 4.73 -2.60
N ASN A 158 7.00 5.39 -2.25
CA ASN A 158 7.00 6.67 -1.54
C ASN A 158 6.41 7.84 -2.35
N ILE A 159 6.35 7.75 -3.67
CA ILE A 159 5.62 8.71 -4.53
C ILE A 159 4.13 8.36 -4.57
N SER A 160 3.83 7.06 -4.65
CA SER A 160 2.47 6.55 -4.82
C SER A 160 1.57 6.84 -3.61
N PHE A 161 2.04 6.60 -2.37
CA PHE A 161 1.20 6.78 -1.18
C PHE A 161 0.78 8.23 -0.90
N PRO A 162 1.69 9.24 -0.99
CA PRO A 162 1.30 10.64 -0.89
C PRO A 162 0.42 11.10 -2.06
N LEU A 163 0.68 10.61 -3.28
CA LEU A 163 -0.16 10.92 -4.44
C LEU A 163 -1.59 10.40 -4.26
N ARG A 164 -1.77 9.14 -3.81
CA ARG A 164 -3.09 8.61 -3.43
C ARG A 164 -3.76 9.51 -2.40
N SER A 165 -3.02 9.90 -1.36
CA SER A 165 -3.57 10.76 -0.30
C SER A 165 -4.05 12.13 -0.82
N ALA A 166 -3.31 12.72 -1.77
CA ALA A 166 -3.72 13.96 -2.43
C ALA A 166 -4.99 13.76 -3.30
N LEU A 167 -5.09 12.64 -4.02
CA LEU A 167 -6.27 12.31 -4.83
C LEU A 167 -7.50 12.05 -3.95
N VAL A 168 -7.36 11.28 -2.87
CA VAL A 168 -8.43 11.00 -1.90
C VAL A 168 -9.02 12.29 -1.31
N LYS A 169 -8.18 13.26 -0.94
CA LYS A 169 -8.63 14.56 -0.44
C LYS A 169 -9.51 15.32 -1.44
N ARG A 170 -9.30 15.15 -2.75
CA ARG A 170 -10.14 15.77 -3.80
C ARG A 170 -11.49 15.08 -3.97
N ILE A 171 -11.60 13.81 -3.59
CA ILE A 171 -12.81 13.00 -3.74
C ILE A 171 -13.70 13.06 -2.49
N GLN A 172 -13.10 13.26 -1.31
CA GLN A 172 -13.78 13.29 -0.02
C GLN A 172 -15.03 14.18 0.08
N PRO A 173 -15.13 15.34 -0.63
CA PRO A 173 -16.36 16.14 -0.64
C PRO A 173 -17.56 15.46 -1.32
N PHE A 174 -17.32 14.47 -2.19
CA PHE A 174 -18.34 13.84 -3.03
C PHE A 174 -18.77 12.46 -2.55
N MET A 175 -18.02 11.84 -1.63
CA MET A 175 -18.24 10.46 -1.21
C MET A 175 -17.74 10.24 0.21
N PRO A 176 -18.47 9.48 1.06
CA PRO A 176 -18.01 9.15 2.40
C PRO A 176 -16.79 8.21 2.35
N LEU A 177 -15.91 8.32 3.36
CA LEU A 177 -14.62 7.65 3.42
C LEU A 177 -14.72 6.10 3.29
N HIS A 178 -15.72 5.49 3.91
CA HIS A 178 -15.90 4.03 3.87
C HIS A 178 -16.23 3.53 2.45
N VAL A 179 -17.07 4.24 1.70
CA VAL A 179 -17.37 3.91 0.29
C VAL A 179 -16.14 4.10 -0.59
N MET A 180 -15.36 5.15 -0.33
CA MET A 180 -14.11 5.38 -1.06
C MET A 180 -13.11 4.26 -0.81
N PHE A 181 -12.96 3.81 0.44
CA PHE A 181 -12.04 2.73 0.79
C PHE A 181 -12.48 1.40 0.18
N TYR A 182 -13.77 1.04 0.31
CA TYR A 182 -14.35 -0.14 -0.31
C TYR A 182 -14.09 -0.18 -1.82
N SER A 183 -14.45 0.90 -2.51
CA SER A 183 -14.29 1.00 -3.97
C SER A 183 -12.82 0.94 -4.37
N THR A 184 -11.94 1.57 -3.57
CA THR A 184 -10.50 1.55 -3.83
C THR A 184 -9.92 0.14 -3.69
N LEU A 185 -10.30 -0.61 -2.65
CA LEU A 185 -9.88 -2.00 -2.50
C LEU A 185 -10.38 -2.87 -3.65
N TYR A 186 -11.63 -2.67 -4.09
CA TYR A 186 -12.19 -3.39 -5.23
C TYR A 186 -11.42 -3.14 -6.53
N TYR A 187 -11.19 -1.87 -6.91
CA TYR A 187 -10.45 -1.55 -8.12
C TYR A 187 -8.98 -1.96 -8.06
N ALA A 188 -8.34 -1.81 -6.89
CA ALA A 188 -6.97 -2.27 -6.68
C ALA A 188 -6.87 -3.80 -6.82
N MET A 189 -7.81 -4.55 -6.24
CA MET A 189 -7.90 -6.00 -6.41
C MET A 189 -8.00 -6.39 -7.89
N LEU A 190 -8.96 -5.83 -8.63
CA LEU A 190 -9.14 -6.13 -10.05
C LEU A 190 -7.88 -5.83 -10.87
N LEU A 191 -7.31 -4.64 -10.67
CA LEU A 191 -6.08 -4.24 -11.34
C LEU A 191 -4.94 -5.22 -11.04
N GLN A 192 -4.80 -5.63 -9.80
CA GLN A 192 -3.69 -6.48 -9.38
C GLN A 192 -3.82 -7.91 -9.88
N TRP A 193 -5.04 -8.44 -10.00
CA TRP A 193 -5.26 -9.72 -10.68
C TRP A 193 -4.99 -9.64 -12.19
N VAL A 194 -5.33 -8.52 -12.84
CA VAL A 194 -4.96 -8.30 -14.25
C VAL A 194 -3.44 -8.24 -14.39
N LEU A 195 -2.74 -7.50 -13.54
CA LEU A 195 -1.28 -7.42 -13.57
C LEU A 195 -0.61 -8.76 -13.24
N ALA A 196 -1.14 -9.51 -12.28
CA ALA A 196 -0.65 -10.85 -11.97
C ALA A 196 -0.88 -11.84 -13.13
N GLY A 197 -2.02 -11.75 -13.82
CA GLY A 197 -2.31 -12.55 -15.01
C GLY A 197 -1.44 -12.18 -16.21
N LEU A 198 -1.20 -10.88 -16.45
CA LEU A 198 -0.26 -10.44 -17.48
C LEU A 198 1.16 -10.92 -17.16
N TRP A 199 1.57 -10.87 -15.89
CA TRP A 199 2.86 -11.41 -15.47
C TRP A 199 2.96 -12.92 -15.68
N SER A 200 1.91 -13.70 -15.43
CA SER A 200 1.96 -15.16 -15.63
C SER A 200 1.98 -15.58 -17.11
N VAL A 201 1.47 -14.72 -18.01
CA VAL A 201 1.45 -14.96 -19.46
C VAL A 201 2.72 -14.47 -20.14
N PHE A 202 3.21 -13.29 -19.79
CA PHE A 202 4.36 -12.64 -20.45
C PHE A 202 5.66 -12.73 -19.66
N GLY A 203 5.59 -12.91 -18.35
CA GLY A 203 6.74 -13.23 -17.52
C GLY A 203 7.13 -14.67 -17.83
N ASN A 204 8.29 -14.85 -18.46
CA ASN A 204 8.82 -16.11 -18.98
C ASN A 204 9.18 -17.13 -17.88
N ASP A 205 8.41 -17.20 -16.79
CA ASP A 205 8.70 -17.97 -15.57
C ASP A 205 7.64 -19.06 -15.32
N PRO A 206 7.99 -20.35 -15.48
CA PRO A 206 7.08 -21.48 -15.22
C PRO A 206 6.68 -21.65 -13.74
N ALA A 207 7.19 -20.80 -12.85
CA ALA A 207 6.80 -20.74 -11.44
C ALA A 207 5.56 -19.87 -11.21
N ALA A 208 5.34 -18.83 -12.03
CA ALA A 208 4.16 -17.97 -11.92
C ALA A 208 2.88 -18.71 -12.31
N SER A 209 2.95 -19.57 -13.34
CA SER A 209 1.83 -20.43 -13.75
C SER A 209 1.50 -21.51 -12.71
N ARG A 210 2.51 -22.04 -12.00
CA ARG A 210 2.34 -23.01 -10.91
C ARG A 210 1.82 -22.38 -9.62
N ALA A 211 2.26 -21.18 -9.24
CA ALA A 211 1.77 -20.50 -8.03
C ALA A 211 0.25 -20.17 -8.10
N VAL A 212 -0.28 -19.91 -9.29
CA VAL A 212 -1.73 -19.71 -9.50
C VAL A 212 -2.49 -21.06 -9.53
N ALA A 213 -1.86 -22.13 -10.03
CA ALA A 213 -2.52 -23.42 -10.25
C ALA A 213 -2.36 -24.45 -9.11
N SER A 214 -1.33 -24.32 -8.25
CA SER A 214 -0.97 -25.31 -7.23
C SER A 214 -0.62 -24.69 -5.88
N ALA A 215 -1.36 -23.67 -5.43
CA ALA A 215 -1.19 -23.14 -4.08
C ALA A 215 -1.46 -24.25 -3.06
N ASN A 216 -0.44 -24.67 -2.30
CA ASN A 216 -0.64 -25.61 -1.20
C ASN A 216 -1.57 -24.98 -0.17
N PHE A 217 -2.40 -25.78 0.52
CA PHE A 217 -3.36 -25.27 1.52
C PHE A 217 -2.68 -24.41 2.60
N LYS A 218 -1.45 -24.78 3.01
CA LYS A 218 -0.63 -24.00 3.96
C LYS A 218 -0.27 -22.61 3.42
N GLU A 219 0.09 -22.51 2.15
CA GLU A 219 0.49 -21.25 1.52
C GLU A 219 -0.70 -20.32 1.31
N PHE A 220 -1.83 -20.90 0.89
CA PHE A 220 -3.10 -20.18 0.83
C PHE A 220 -3.47 -19.60 2.19
N LEU A 221 -3.45 -20.41 3.25
CA LEU A 221 -3.70 -19.93 4.61
C LEU A 221 -2.74 -18.82 5.02
N PHE A 222 -1.45 -18.98 4.74
CA PHE A 222 -0.44 -18.00 5.11
C PHE A 222 -0.62 -16.66 4.36
N SER A 223 -0.99 -16.71 3.08
CA SER A 223 -1.35 -15.53 2.30
C SER A 223 -2.64 -14.87 2.79
N VAL A 224 -3.61 -15.65 3.27
CA VAL A 224 -4.83 -15.12 3.90
C VAL A 224 -4.49 -14.40 5.21
N PHE A 225 -3.67 -14.99 6.07
CA PHE A 225 -3.22 -14.34 7.32
C PHE A 225 -2.50 -13.02 7.04
N ASN A 226 -1.58 -13.00 6.05
CA ASN A 226 -0.93 -11.78 5.62
C ASN A 226 -1.94 -10.72 5.13
N GLY A 227 -2.91 -11.13 4.31
CA GLY A 227 -3.99 -10.25 3.82
C GLY A 227 -4.85 -9.65 4.93
N VAL A 228 -5.11 -10.40 6.01
CA VAL A 228 -5.83 -9.89 7.19
C VAL A 228 -5.00 -8.84 7.92
N PHE A 229 -3.70 -9.06 8.13
CA PHE A 229 -2.83 -8.04 8.73
C PHE A 229 -2.72 -6.80 7.84
N PHE A 230 -2.63 -6.99 6.53
CA PHE A 230 -2.62 -5.90 5.56
C PHE A 230 -3.92 -5.08 5.63
N TYR A 231 -5.08 -5.72 5.75
CA TYR A 231 -6.37 -5.05 5.95
C TYR A 231 -6.40 -4.23 7.24
N LEU A 232 -6.04 -4.85 8.37
CA LEU A 232 -6.04 -4.20 9.68
C LEU A 232 -5.09 -3.00 9.71
N TYR A 233 -3.92 -3.11 9.10
CA TYR A 233 -2.96 -2.02 8.96
C TYR A 233 -3.59 -0.81 8.25
N HIS A 234 -4.20 -1.01 7.09
CA HIS A 234 -4.79 0.10 6.34
C HIS A 234 -6.08 0.64 6.99
N TRP A 235 -6.89 -0.23 7.59
CA TRP A 235 -8.11 0.17 8.27
C TRP A 235 -7.83 1.00 9.52
N CYS A 236 -6.95 0.51 10.41
CA CYS A 236 -6.52 1.26 11.60
C CYS A 236 -5.83 2.58 11.21
N GLY A 237 -5.05 2.59 10.13
CA GLY A 237 -4.43 3.80 9.60
C GLY A 237 -5.45 4.90 9.24
N MET A 238 -6.56 4.54 8.59
CA MET A 238 -7.62 5.52 8.29
C MET A 238 -8.37 5.98 9.53
N LEU A 239 -8.63 5.09 10.49
CA LEU A 239 -9.27 5.47 11.76
C LEU A 239 -8.40 6.42 12.57
N CYS A 240 -7.07 6.32 12.48
CA CYS A 240 -6.15 7.26 13.11
C CYS A 240 -6.13 8.64 12.43
N ALA A 241 -6.51 8.71 11.15
CA ALA A 241 -6.51 9.94 10.35
C ALA A 241 -7.87 10.67 10.32
N ALA A 242 -8.95 10.01 10.74
CA ALA A 242 -10.29 10.57 10.90
C ALA A 242 -10.44 11.30 12.25
#